data_AF-T1KUR0-F1
#
_entry.id   AF-T1KUR0-F1
#
_cell.length_a   1.000
_cell.length_b   1.000
_cell.length_c   1.000
_cell.angle_alpha   90.00
_cell.angle_beta   90.00
_cell.angle_gamma   90.00
#
_symmetry.space_group_name_H-M   'P 1'
#
loop_
_entity.id
_entity.type
_entity.pdbx_description
1 polymer ?
#
loop_
_entity_poly.entity_id
_entity_poly.type
_entity_poly.pdbx_seq_one_letter_code
_entity_poly.pdbx_strand_id
1 'polypeptide(L)'
;MKQKLAKPRLALLLSDLWKFVQLIFRQQLHVHDFEQLALRATETVEHQIVFYFALRLGFDQSVEKLEEMKRQFDLKNWLVRFFILINLSRAFFVFSAEGDTAIYLGDPLFASKDRDVLKIVVVVGTAVMYIAHEGVMLVERQGGFVGAAIRIKDLIKNGFSHFPFVAPQQKDFNRTCYYISLFYIFSIPATILYVSILYNYELVINLYNHFSFKTLFFEVAWTLTLTPLVTLLTTQLVFISAVLCFYATVHNFHMESLKNATSLLIKSLNKPYNTDIKFITKHATVLFNEMDLNFRKVRFLVFYFYTGVALQSLWFIQFAIIIGNHSFVMDTLIAGLGIIIITYTLIISLVCARLTNKVGRLYPMWHQVYLKSKATVNMKLKMIEILNRTTLPTTGFQIGDFGLITTQFVLIFLLEFASMMMMLRCNFGSFF
;
A
#
# COMPACT_ATOMS: atom_id res chain seq x y z
N MET A 1 -15.29 32.96 -43.18
CA MET A 1 -15.51 32.78 -41.74
C MET A 1 -14.59 31.66 -41.23
N LYS A 2 -13.53 32.00 -40.48
CA LYS A 2 -12.64 31.00 -39.86
C LYS A 2 -13.17 30.67 -38.47
N GLN A 3 -13.69 29.45 -38.29
CA GLN A 3 -14.11 28.91 -36.99
C GLN A 3 -12.86 28.71 -36.11
N LYS A 4 -12.77 29.47 -35.02
CA LYS A 4 -11.78 29.26 -33.95
C LYS A 4 -12.14 27.95 -33.23
N LEU A 5 -11.36 26.89 -33.47
CA LEU A 5 -11.38 25.69 -32.65
C LEU A 5 -11.09 26.07 -31.19
N ALA A 6 -12.04 25.74 -30.31
CA ALA A 6 -11.84 25.79 -28.88
C ALA A 6 -10.64 24.91 -28.52
N LYS A 7 -9.61 25.49 -27.87
CA LYS A 7 -8.55 24.72 -27.21
C LYS A 7 -9.21 23.65 -26.33
N PRO A 8 -8.79 22.37 -26.41
CA PRO A 8 -9.43 21.31 -25.65
C PRO A 8 -9.20 21.59 -24.16
N ARG A 9 -10.28 21.75 -23.39
CA ARG A 9 -10.28 22.02 -21.94
C ARG A 9 -9.40 21.03 -21.15
N LEU A 10 -9.17 19.84 -21.72
CA LEU A 10 -8.32 18.79 -21.17
C LEU A 10 -6.82 19.14 -21.19
N ALA A 11 -6.34 19.83 -22.23
CA ALA A 11 -4.96 20.31 -22.29
C ALA A 11 -4.71 21.48 -21.32
N LEU A 12 -5.76 22.27 -21.04
CA LEU A 12 -5.73 23.33 -20.04
C LEU A 12 -5.66 22.72 -18.62
N LEU A 13 -6.51 21.73 -18.32
CA LEU A 13 -6.48 20.96 -17.07
C LEU A 13 -5.14 20.25 -16.84
N LEU A 14 -4.56 19.62 -17.86
CA LEU A 14 -3.24 18.98 -17.77
C LEU A 14 -2.12 20.01 -17.58
N SER A 15 -2.21 21.17 -18.24
CA SER A 15 -1.22 22.25 -18.03
C SER A 15 -1.34 22.88 -16.66
N ASP A 16 -2.56 22.96 -16.10
CA ASP A 16 -2.81 23.49 -14.77
C ASP A 16 -2.41 22.46 -13.70
N LEU A 17 -2.63 21.17 -13.92
CA LEU A 17 -2.06 20.08 -13.10
C LEU A 17 -0.53 20.11 -13.14
N TRP A 18 0.08 20.29 -14.31
CA TRP A 18 1.53 20.37 -14.45
C TRP A 18 2.11 21.62 -13.79
N LYS A 19 1.46 22.78 -13.94
CA LYS A 19 1.83 24.02 -13.24
C LYS A 19 1.60 23.91 -11.74
N PHE A 20 0.57 23.20 -11.31
CA PHE A 20 0.27 22.95 -9.91
C PHE A 20 1.29 22.00 -9.28
N VAL A 21 1.70 20.93 -9.98
CA VAL A 21 2.82 20.06 -9.61
C VAL A 21 4.13 20.86 -9.58
N GLN A 22 4.39 21.72 -10.58
CA GLN A 22 5.55 22.60 -10.59
C GLN A 22 5.49 23.66 -9.46
N LEU A 23 4.32 24.17 -9.08
CA LEU A 23 4.14 25.12 -7.98
C LEU A 23 4.35 24.42 -6.62
N ILE A 24 3.84 23.20 -6.45
CA ILE A 24 4.13 22.34 -5.29
C ILE A 24 5.63 22.08 -5.14
N PHE A 25 6.31 21.76 -6.25
CA PHE A 25 7.74 21.44 -6.21
C PHE A 25 8.66 22.66 -6.18
N ARG A 26 8.27 23.81 -6.76
CA ARG A 26 9.18 24.96 -6.99
C ARG A 26 8.94 26.14 -6.04
N GLN A 27 7.77 26.27 -5.40
CA GLN A 27 7.46 27.41 -4.52
C GLN A 27 7.30 27.07 -3.01
N GLN A 28 7.09 25.81 -2.61
CA GLN A 28 6.80 25.47 -1.19
C GLN A 28 8.03 25.18 -0.30
N LEU A 29 9.26 25.15 -0.83
CA LEU A 29 10.39 24.53 -0.13
C LEU A 29 11.16 25.42 0.86
N HIS A 30 10.97 26.74 0.88
CA HIS A 30 11.87 27.63 1.65
C HIS A 30 11.28 28.32 2.89
N VAL A 31 9.95 28.43 3.04
CA VAL A 31 9.32 29.26 4.12
C VAL A 31 7.96 28.73 4.62
N HIS A 32 7.71 27.42 4.66
CA HIS A 32 6.44 26.88 5.16
C HIS A 32 6.59 26.02 6.41
N ASP A 33 5.60 26.18 7.30
CA ASP A 33 5.41 25.34 8.47
C ASP A 33 4.87 23.97 8.03
N PHE A 34 5.81 23.06 7.73
CA PHE A 34 5.52 21.70 7.26
C PHE A 34 4.71 20.90 8.28
N GLU A 35 4.69 21.30 9.55
CA GLU A 35 3.85 20.66 10.57
C GLU A 35 2.36 20.84 10.23
N GLN A 36 1.90 22.07 10.05
CA GLN A 36 0.49 22.36 9.74
C GLN A 36 0.05 21.74 8.41
N LEU A 37 0.93 21.78 7.39
CA LEU A 37 0.65 21.17 6.09
C LEU A 37 0.55 19.65 6.18
N ALA A 38 1.49 19.00 6.88
CA ALA A 38 1.46 17.56 7.08
C ALA A 38 0.21 17.14 7.87
N LEU A 39 -0.18 17.91 8.89
CA LEU A 39 -1.39 17.63 9.67
C LEU A 39 -2.66 17.69 8.81
N ARG A 40 -2.89 18.79 8.09
CA ARG A 40 -4.08 18.93 7.24
C ARG A 40 -4.13 17.84 6.16
N ALA A 41 -2.99 17.53 5.55
CA ALA A 41 -2.92 16.48 4.54
C ALA A 41 -3.20 15.10 5.15
N THR A 42 -2.64 14.79 6.32
CA THR A 42 -2.86 13.51 7.02
C THR A 42 -4.30 13.37 7.49
N GLU A 43 -4.93 14.43 8.00
CA GLU A 43 -6.35 14.47 8.37
C GLU A 43 -7.24 14.23 7.15
N THR A 44 -6.91 14.83 5.99
CA THR A 44 -7.63 14.58 4.74
C THR A 44 -7.54 13.11 4.34
N VAL A 45 -6.34 12.52 4.39
CA VAL A 45 -6.14 11.09 4.11
C VAL A 45 -6.93 10.22 5.09
N GLU A 46 -6.91 10.54 6.39
CA GLU A 46 -7.66 9.78 7.40
C GLU A 46 -9.17 9.83 7.16
N HIS A 47 -9.71 11.01 6.86
CA HIS A 47 -11.12 11.15 6.49
C HIS A 47 -11.47 10.28 5.29
N GLN A 48 -10.60 10.22 4.28
CA GLN A 48 -10.82 9.35 3.13
C GLN A 48 -10.69 7.87 3.47
N ILE A 49 -9.70 7.46 4.30
CA ILE A 49 -9.55 6.07 4.78
C ILE A 49 -10.83 5.59 5.44
N VAL A 50 -11.42 6.41 6.32
CA VAL A 50 -12.66 6.09 7.03
C VAL A 50 -13.85 6.10 6.06
N PHE A 51 -13.91 7.06 5.14
CA PHE A 51 -14.97 7.16 4.14
C PHE A 51 -15.03 5.96 3.20
N TYR A 52 -13.87 5.49 2.71
CA TYR A 52 -13.78 4.31 1.83
C TYR A 52 -13.72 2.98 2.61
N PHE A 53 -13.89 3.00 3.93
CA PHE A 53 -13.89 1.80 4.79
C PHE A 53 -12.59 0.99 4.72
N ALA A 54 -11.45 1.63 4.46
CA ALA A 54 -10.16 0.94 4.42
C ALA A 54 -9.66 0.58 5.83
N LEU A 55 -9.92 1.45 6.82
CA LEU A 55 -9.80 1.17 8.25
C LEU A 55 -11.00 1.77 8.97
N ARG A 56 -11.56 1.05 9.93
CA ARG A 56 -12.79 1.46 10.64
C ARG A 56 -12.55 2.63 11.59
N LEU A 57 -11.38 2.66 12.24
CA LEU A 57 -11.01 3.68 13.23
C LEU A 57 -10.01 4.71 12.69
N GLY A 58 -9.64 4.64 11.41
CA GLY A 58 -8.62 5.53 10.84
C GLY A 58 -7.26 5.37 11.53
N PHE A 59 -6.59 6.50 11.77
CA PHE A 59 -5.26 6.55 12.40
C PHE A 59 -5.30 6.59 13.93
N ASP A 60 -6.46 6.88 14.53
CA ASP A 60 -6.62 6.96 15.98
C ASP A 60 -7.12 5.64 16.58
N GLN A 61 -6.27 4.60 16.50
CA GLN A 61 -6.57 3.28 17.04
C GLN A 61 -6.01 3.09 18.45
N SER A 62 -6.91 3.07 19.45
CA SER A 62 -6.61 2.71 20.83
C SER A 62 -7.22 1.35 21.19
N VAL A 63 -6.72 0.74 22.27
CA VAL A 63 -7.24 -0.55 22.78
C VAL A 63 -8.72 -0.43 23.15
N GLU A 64 -9.10 0.67 23.81
CA GLU A 64 -10.49 0.95 24.21
C GLU A 64 -11.43 1.05 23.00
N LYS A 65 -11.05 1.82 21.98
CA LYS A 65 -11.84 1.96 20.74
C LYS A 65 -11.96 0.63 19.99
N LEU A 66 -10.92 -0.20 20.02
CA LEU A 66 -10.97 -1.53 19.43
C LEU A 66 -11.95 -2.44 20.16
N GLU A 67 -12.01 -2.38 21.49
CA GLU A 67 -12.99 -3.14 22.28
C GLU A 67 -14.42 -2.68 22.02
N GLU A 68 -14.65 -1.38 21.91
CA GLU A 68 -15.95 -0.82 21.54
C GLU A 68 -16.39 -1.29 20.14
N MET A 69 -15.49 -1.22 19.17
CA MET A 69 -15.72 -1.70 17.80
C MET A 69 -16.05 -3.20 17.75
N LYS A 70 -15.41 -4.02 18.61
CA LYS A 70 -15.71 -5.47 18.69
C LYS A 70 -17.11 -5.76 19.23
N ARG A 71 -17.68 -4.86 20.04
CA ARG A 71 -19.03 -5.01 20.61
C ARG A 71 -20.12 -4.60 19.63
N GLN A 72 -19.83 -3.74 18.67
CA GLN A 72 -20.79 -3.24 17.69
C GLN A 72 -20.87 -4.15 16.45
N PHE A 73 -22.09 -4.36 15.93
CA PHE A 73 -22.28 -5.05 14.66
C PHE A 73 -21.95 -4.11 13.49
N ASP A 74 -20.98 -4.51 12.66
CA ASP A 74 -20.55 -3.68 11.53
C ASP A 74 -21.44 -3.91 10.29
N LEU A 75 -22.54 -3.15 10.25
CA LEU A 75 -23.46 -3.13 9.10
C LEU A 75 -22.76 -2.75 7.79
N LYS A 76 -21.78 -1.85 7.83
CA LYS A 76 -21.12 -1.34 6.62
C LYS A 76 -20.28 -2.43 5.96
N ASN A 77 -19.46 -3.12 6.73
CA ASN A 77 -18.68 -4.25 6.23
C ASN A 77 -19.58 -5.42 5.78
N TRP A 78 -20.72 -5.62 6.46
CA TRP A 78 -21.66 -6.66 6.05
C TRP A 78 -22.32 -6.36 4.70
N LEU A 79 -22.70 -5.10 4.43
CA LEU A 79 -23.19 -4.67 3.13
C LEU A 79 -22.15 -4.90 2.02
N VAL A 80 -20.88 -4.55 2.27
CA VAL A 80 -19.79 -4.78 1.31
C VAL A 80 -19.65 -6.27 0.99
N ARG A 81 -19.64 -7.15 2.01
CA ARG A 81 -19.63 -8.61 1.81
C ARG A 81 -20.84 -9.12 1.03
N PHE A 82 -22.02 -8.58 1.30
CA PHE A 82 -23.24 -8.97 0.60
C PHE A 82 -23.17 -8.64 -0.89
N PHE A 83 -22.75 -7.42 -1.26
CA PHE A 83 -22.55 -7.04 -2.66
C PHE A 83 -21.45 -7.86 -3.34
N ILE A 84 -20.39 -8.23 -2.62
CA ILE A 84 -19.35 -9.12 -3.15
C ILE A 84 -19.91 -10.51 -3.45
N LEU A 85 -20.69 -11.08 -2.53
CA LEU A 85 -21.29 -12.40 -2.71
C LEU A 85 -22.25 -12.43 -3.91
N ILE A 86 -23.04 -11.36 -4.10
CA ILE A 86 -23.89 -11.20 -5.29
C ILE A 86 -23.04 -11.16 -6.56
N ASN A 87 -21.97 -10.37 -6.59
CA ASN A 87 -21.15 -10.23 -7.81
C ASN A 87 -20.33 -11.50 -8.11
N LEU A 88 -19.83 -12.21 -7.10
CA LEU A 88 -19.12 -13.47 -7.27
C LEU A 88 -20.03 -14.60 -7.74
N SER A 89 -21.22 -14.74 -7.13
CA SER A 89 -22.21 -15.73 -7.59
C SER A 89 -22.64 -15.43 -9.02
N ARG A 90 -22.85 -14.15 -9.37
CA ARG A 90 -23.12 -13.75 -10.76
C ARG A 90 -21.98 -14.13 -11.70
N ALA A 91 -20.74 -13.82 -11.34
CA ALA A 91 -19.59 -14.16 -12.16
C ALA A 91 -19.57 -15.66 -12.47
N PHE A 92 -19.83 -16.52 -11.46
CA PHE A 92 -19.95 -17.96 -11.65
C PHE A 92 -21.07 -18.35 -12.62
N PHE A 93 -22.28 -17.80 -12.48
CA PHE A 93 -23.38 -18.08 -13.41
C PHE A 93 -23.11 -17.59 -14.83
N VAL A 94 -22.43 -16.44 -14.97
CA VAL A 94 -22.05 -15.86 -16.27
C VAL A 94 -21.00 -16.71 -17.00
N PHE A 95 -20.17 -17.50 -16.29
CA PHE A 95 -19.29 -18.48 -16.92
C PHE A 95 -20.05 -19.65 -17.55
N SER A 96 -21.21 -20.03 -17.00
CA SER A 96 -22.00 -21.16 -17.48
C SER A 96 -23.15 -20.76 -18.43
N ALA A 97 -23.33 -19.47 -18.69
CA ALA A 97 -24.46 -18.96 -19.45
C ALA A 97 -24.16 -18.74 -20.95
N GLU A 98 -25.02 -19.30 -21.79
CA GLU A 98 -24.97 -19.22 -23.25
C GLU A 98 -26.20 -18.50 -23.83
N GLY A 99 -26.01 -17.81 -24.96
CA GLY A 99 -27.08 -17.08 -25.65
C GLY A 99 -27.78 -16.03 -24.79
N ASP A 100 -29.07 -15.81 -25.01
CA ASP A 100 -29.85 -14.75 -24.35
C ASP A 100 -29.83 -14.82 -22.80
N THR A 101 -29.56 -15.99 -22.22
CA THR A 101 -29.42 -16.14 -20.76
C THR A 101 -28.25 -15.32 -20.19
N ALA A 102 -27.18 -15.14 -20.97
CA ALA A 102 -26.05 -14.30 -20.59
C ALA A 102 -26.41 -12.80 -20.58
N ILE A 103 -27.34 -12.36 -21.45
CA ILE A 103 -27.84 -10.98 -21.47
C ILE A 103 -28.66 -10.70 -20.20
N TYR A 104 -29.54 -11.61 -19.80
CA TYR A 104 -30.33 -11.46 -18.56
C TYR A 104 -29.45 -11.45 -17.30
N LEU A 105 -28.33 -12.17 -17.33
CA LEU A 105 -27.30 -12.15 -16.27
C LEU A 105 -26.39 -10.92 -16.33
N GLY A 106 -26.57 -10.04 -17.32
CA GLY A 106 -25.85 -8.78 -17.43
C GLY A 106 -24.39 -8.92 -17.81
N ASP A 107 -24.08 -9.82 -18.75
CA ASP A 107 -22.72 -9.97 -19.22
C ASP A 107 -22.29 -8.77 -20.09
N PRO A 108 -21.41 -7.87 -19.59
CA PRO A 108 -20.98 -6.70 -20.35
C PRO A 108 -20.05 -7.09 -21.51
N LEU A 109 -19.68 -8.37 -21.63
CA LEU A 109 -18.79 -8.95 -22.63
C LEU A 109 -19.55 -9.88 -23.60
N PHE A 110 -20.88 -9.84 -23.62
CA PHE A 110 -21.74 -10.79 -24.34
C PHE A 110 -21.32 -11.06 -25.79
N ALA A 111 -20.95 -10.02 -26.55
CA ALA A 111 -20.55 -10.12 -27.95
C ALA A 111 -19.03 -10.00 -28.17
N SER A 112 -18.25 -9.91 -27.08
CA SER A 112 -16.80 -9.71 -27.15
C SER A 112 -16.10 -11.02 -27.54
N LYS A 113 -15.11 -10.94 -28.43
CA LYS A 113 -14.40 -12.12 -28.94
C LYS A 113 -13.56 -12.83 -27.87
N ASP A 114 -13.06 -12.09 -26.89
CA ASP A 114 -12.20 -12.60 -25.81
C ASP A 114 -12.92 -12.57 -24.46
N ARG A 115 -14.24 -12.81 -24.51
CA ARG A 115 -15.15 -12.82 -23.36
C ARG A 115 -14.60 -13.64 -22.19
N ASP A 116 -14.03 -14.80 -22.44
CA ASP A 116 -13.54 -15.68 -21.37
C ASP A 116 -12.28 -15.15 -20.69
N VAL A 117 -11.35 -14.58 -21.46
CA VAL A 117 -10.12 -13.93 -20.94
C VAL A 117 -10.49 -12.76 -20.04
N LEU A 118 -11.36 -11.88 -20.52
CA LEU A 118 -11.79 -10.69 -19.78
C LEU A 118 -12.60 -11.04 -18.52
N LYS A 119 -13.42 -12.10 -18.56
CA LYS A 119 -14.10 -12.61 -17.36
C LYS A 119 -13.10 -13.12 -16.32
N ILE A 120 -12.06 -13.84 -16.73
CA ILE A 120 -11.01 -14.31 -15.82
C ILE A 120 -10.30 -13.12 -15.16
N VAL A 121 -9.96 -12.08 -15.94
CA VAL A 121 -9.35 -10.85 -15.41
C VAL A 121 -10.23 -10.19 -14.35
N VAL A 122 -11.54 -10.09 -14.58
CA VAL A 122 -12.50 -9.54 -13.61
C VAL A 122 -12.57 -10.40 -12.35
N VAL A 123 -12.66 -11.73 -12.48
CA VAL A 123 -12.75 -12.62 -11.31
C VAL A 123 -11.47 -12.65 -10.50
N VAL A 124 -10.31 -12.82 -11.14
CA VAL A 124 -9.01 -12.80 -10.45
C VAL A 124 -8.80 -11.44 -9.79
N GLY A 125 -9.11 -10.34 -10.48
CA GLY A 125 -8.98 -9.00 -9.92
C GLY A 125 -9.85 -8.79 -8.68
N THR A 126 -11.15 -9.08 -8.79
CA THR A 126 -12.11 -8.91 -7.68
C THR A 126 -11.82 -9.83 -6.50
N ALA A 127 -11.45 -11.10 -6.76
CA ALA A 127 -11.15 -12.07 -5.71
C ALA A 127 -9.92 -11.67 -4.88
N VAL A 128 -8.84 -11.22 -5.52
CA VAL A 128 -7.62 -10.79 -4.82
C VAL A 128 -7.92 -9.54 -3.98
N MET A 129 -8.64 -8.56 -4.53
CA MET A 129 -9.02 -7.36 -3.77
C MET A 129 -9.94 -7.69 -2.58
N TYR A 130 -10.86 -8.64 -2.73
CA TYR A 130 -11.73 -9.08 -1.64
C TYR A 130 -10.96 -9.77 -0.51
N ILE A 131 -10.07 -10.70 -0.85
CA ILE A 131 -9.24 -11.38 0.16
C ILE A 131 -8.33 -10.36 0.86
N ALA A 132 -7.82 -9.35 0.15
CA ALA A 132 -7.08 -8.24 0.76
C ALA A 132 -7.94 -7.48 1.79
N HIS A 133 -9.16 -7.10 1.42
CA HIS A 133 -10.12 -6.42 2.29
C HIS A 133 -10.39 -7.22 3.56
N GLU A 134 -10.72 -8.50 3.43
CA GLU A 134 -10.97 -9.38 4.57
C GLU A 134 -9.72 -9.57 5.44
N GLY A 135 -8.55 -9.72 4.82
CA GLY A 135 -7.27 -9.81 5.51
C GLY A 135 -7.00 -8.59 6.38
N VAL A 136 -7.25 -7.38 5.86
CA VAL A 136 -7.09 -6.14 6.63
C VAL A 136 -8.10 -6.04 7.76
N MET A 137 -9.37 -6.36 7.51
CA MET A 137 -10.40 -6.33 8.55
C MET A 137 -10.09 -7.30 9.70
N LEU A 138 -9.51 -8.46 9.39
CA LEU A 138 -9.05 -9.42 10.40
C LEU A 138 -7.86 -8.89 11.21
N VAL A 139 -6.87 -8.32 10.54
CA VAL A 139 -5.69 -7.71 11.20
C VAL A 139 -6.12 -6.54 12.09
N GLU A 140 -7.02 -5.67 11.62
CA GLU A 140 -7.58 -4.57 12.40
C GLU A 140 -8.31 -5.09 13.64
N ARG A 141 -9.18 -6.10 13.49
CA ARG A 141 -9.91 -6.71 14.61
C ARG A 141 -8.98 -7.35 15.65
N GLN A 142 -7.84 -7.86 15.23
CA GLN A 142 -6.81 -8.41 16.14
C GLN A 142 -5.96 -7.32 16.81
N GLY A 143 -6.19 -6.04 16.51
CA GLY A 143 -5.39 -4.93 17.04
C GLY A 143 -4.03 -4.81 16.36
N GLY A 144 -3.96 -5.22 15.09
CA GLY A 144 -2.74 -5.21 14.29
C GLY A 144 -2.19 -3.81 14.05
N PHE A 145 -3.09 -2.82 13.96
CA PHE A 145 -2.73 -1.41 13.76
C PHE A 145 -2.76 -0.59 15.06
N VAL A 146 -2.89 -1.21 16.24
CA VAL A 146 -2.81 -0.48 17.52
C VAL A 146 -1.34 -0.21 17.87
N GLY A 147 -0.96 1.06 18.01
CA GLY A 147 0.38 1.46 18.42
C GLY A 147 0.70 2.94 18.26
N ALA A 148 1.92 3.35 18.61
CA ALA A 148 2.39 4.72 18.34
C ALA A 148 2.57 4.98 16.83
N ALA A 149 2.93 3.95 16.06
CA ALA A 149 3.21 4.06 14.63
C ALA A 149 1.98 4.37 13.77
N ILE A 150 0.76 4.09 14.26
CA ILE A 150 -0.48 4.47 13.57
C ILE A 150 -0.94 5.88 13.92
N ARG A 151 -0.61 6.38 15.12
CA ARG A 151 -0.99 7.71 15.63
C ARG A 151 -0.11 8.82 15.06
N ILE A 152 -0.06 8.87 13.74
CA ILE A 152 0.81 9.78 12.96
C ILE A 152 0.52 11.24 13.30
N LYS A 153 -0.75 11.60 13.54
CA LYS A 153 -1.14 12.96 13.94
C LYS A 153 -0.48 13.40 15.25
N ASP A 154 -0.43 12.51 16.23
CA ASP A 154 0.22 12.78 17.52
C ASP A 154 1.74 12.90 17.33
N LEU A 155 2.32 12.07 16.46
CA LEU A 155 3.75 12.13 16.13
C LEU A 155 4.14 13.40 15.37
N ILE A 156 3.26 13.92 14.52
CA ILE A 156 3.49 15.18 13.80
C ILE A 156 3.43 16.38 14.78
N LYS A 157 2.43 16.42 15.67
CA LYS A 157 2.21 17.52 16.65
C LYS A 157 3.20 17.50 17.81
N ASN A 158 3.33 16.34 18.46
CA ASN A 158 4.07 16.21 19.72
C ASN A 158 5.51 15.72 19.50
N GLY A 159 5.87 15.38 18.26
CA GLY A 159 7.10 14.68 17.96
C GLY A 159 7.13 13.27 18.55
N PHE A 160 8.31 12.69 18.53
CA PHE A 160 8.54 11.34 19.01
C PHE A 160 8.76 11.33 20.53
N SER A 161 7.70 11.12 21.30
CA SER A 161 7.72 11.14 22.78
C SER A 161 8.71 10.15 23.40
N HIS A 162 9.01 9.04 22.70
CA HIS A 162 9.91 7.99 23.18
C HIS A 162 11.36 8.15 22.70
N PHE A 163 11.68 9.18 21.90
CA PHE A 163 13.05 9.42 21.41
C PHE A 163 13.33 10.93 21.33
N PRO A 164 13.99 11.53 22.34
CA PRO A 164 14.27 12.97 22.34
C PRO A 164 15.30 13.39 21.27
N PHE A 165 15.87 12.43 20.52
CA PHE A 165 16.89 12.68 19.51
C PHE A 165 16.31 13.02 18.12
N VAL A 166 14.98 13.11 17.96
CA VAL A 166 14.31 13.36 16.66
C VAL A 166 13.91 14.82 16.45
N ALA A 167 13.99 15.69 17.46
CA ALA A 167 13.72 17.12 17.28
C ALA A 167 14.48 17.75 16.07
N PRO A 168 15.76 17.39 15.78
CA PRO A 168 16.47 17.88 14.59
C PRO A 168 15.91 17.35 13.26
N GLN A 169 15.12 16.28 13.28
CA GLN A 169 14.58 15.58 12.10
C GLN A 169 13.06 15.72 11.94
N GLN A 170 12.38 16.39 12.89
CA GLN A 170 10.93 16.58 12.86
C GLN A 170 10.47 17.28 11.58
N LYS A 171 11.23 18.28 11.11
CA LYS A 171 10.91 18.98 9.85
C LYS A 171 10.98 18.06 8.64
N ASP A 172 11.99 17.18 8.58
CA ASP A 172 12.12 16.20 7.51
C ASP A 172 11.05 15.12 7.58
N PHE A 173 10.71 14.66 8.78
CA PHE A 173 9.62 13.73 9.02
C PHE A 173 8.28 14.31 8.57
N ASN A 174 7.95 15.53 9.01
CA ASN A 174 6.73 16.23 8.63
C ASN A 174 6.67 16.43 7.11
N ARG A 175 7.79 16.82 6.49
CA ARG A 175 7.91 16.95 5.04
C ARG A 175 7.68 15.62 4.31
N THR A 176 8.26 14.52 4.79
CA THR A 176 8.02 13.19 4.20
C THR A 176 6.56 12.77 4.35
N CYS A 177 5.94 12.96 5.53
CA CYS A 177 4.53 12.65 5.75
C CYS A 177 3.61 13.49 4.85
N TYR A 178 3.94 14.77 4.64
CA TYR A 178 3.21 15.63 3.70
C TYR A 178 3.28 15.09 2.27
N TYR A 179 4.46 14.74 1.75
CA TYR A 179 4.59 14.20 0.40
C TYR A 179 3.88 12.85 0.22
N ILE A 180 3.96 11.96 1.21
CA ILE A 180 3.23 10.70 1.21
C ILE A 180 1.72 10.97 1.15
N SER A 181 1.21 11.84 2.02
CA SER A 181 -0.21 12.20 2.04
C SER A 181 -0.67 12.79 0.72
N LEU A 182 0.11 13.72 0.17
CA LEU A 182 -0.18 14.39 -1.10
C LEU A 182 -0.24 13.40 -2.26
N PHE A 183 0.71 12.45 -2.32
CA PHE A 183 0.69 11.39 -3.32
C PHE A 183 -0.64 10.63 -3.29
N TYR A 184 -1.08 10.13 -2.13
CA TYR A 184 -2.33 9.37 -2.04
C TYR A 184 -3.57 10.20 -2.34
N ILE A 185 -3.63 11.45 -1.87
CA ILE A 185 -4.74 12.37 -2.18
C ILE A 185 -4.91 12.53 -3.70
N PHE A 186 -3.81 12.62 -4.46
CA PHE A 186 -3.86 12.72 -5.93
C PHE A 186 -4.07 11.37 -6.63
N SER A 187 -3.58 10.28 -6.05
CA SER A 187 -3.76 8.95 -6.63
C SER A 187 -5.23 8.51 -6.63
N ILE A 188 -6.02 8.84 -5.60
CA ILE A 188 -7.40 8.32 -5.47
C ILE A 188 -8.31 8.73 -6.64
N PRO A 189 -8.45 10.03 -7.01
CA PRO A 189 -9.29 10.40 -8.15
C PRO A 189 -8.81 9.76 -9.45
N ALA A 190 -7.48 9.65 -9.63
CA ALA A 190 -6.90 9.00 -10.81
C ALA A 190 -7.26 7.50 -10.84
N THR A 191 -7.16 6.80 -9.72
CA THR A 191 -7.56 5.39 -9.58
C THR A 191 -9.05 5.20 -9.88
N ILE A 192 -9.92 6.06 -9.34
CA ILE A 192 -11.37 5.99 -9.57
C ILE A 192 -11.69 6.14 -11.06
N LEU A 193 -11.12 7.15 -11.71
CA LEU A 193 -11.30 7.38 -13.14
C LEU A 193 -10.78 6.20 -13.96
N TYR A 194 -9.60 5.70 -13.60
CA TYR A 194 -8.96 4.58 -14.31
C TYR A 194 -9.79 3.29 -14.22
N VAL A 195 -10.23 2.90 -13.02
CA VAL A 195 -11.08 1.72 -12.80
C VAL A 195 -12.43 1.88 -13.51
N SER A 196 -13.00 3.08 -13.45
CA SER A 196 -14.26 3.37 -14.15
C SER A 196 -14.13 3.16 -15.66
N ILE A 197 -13.05 3.66 -16.28
CA ILE A 197 -12.79 3.44 -17.71
C ILE A 197 -12.59 1.96 -17.99
N LEU A 198 -11.70 1.28 -17.25
CA LEU A 198 -11.36 -0.12 -17.46
C LEU A 198 -12.59 -1.04 -17.44
N TYR A 199 -13.48 -0.87 -16.46
CA TYR A 199 -14.64 -1.76 -16.30
C TYR A 199 -15.84 -1.39 -17.20
N ASN A 200 -15.90 -0.16 -17.72
CA ASN A 200 -17.02 0.28 -18.57
C ASN A 200 -16.67 0.33 -20.06
N TYR A 201 -15.40 0.21 -20.44
CA TYR A 201 -14.97 0.37 -21.83
C TYR A 201 -15.63 -0.65 -22.76
N GLU A 202 -15.54 -1.94 -22.45
CA GLU A 202 -16.16 -3.00 -23.26
C GLU A 202 -17.69 -2.91 -23.28
N LEU A 203 -18.30 -2.51 -22.16
CA LEU A 203 -19.74 -2.25 -22.11
C LEU A 203 -20.14 -1.18 -23.12
N VAL A 204 -19.43 -0.04 -23.15
CA VAL A 204 -19.75 1.07 -24.06
C VAL A 204 -19.60 0.65 -25.51
N ILE A 205 -18.57 -0.15 -25.83
CA ILE A 205 -18.35 -0.68 -27.18
C ILE A 205 -19.43 -1.68 -27.58
N ASN A 206 -19.78 -2.60 -26.68
CA ASN A 206 -20.82 -3.59 -26.94
C ASN A 206 -22.19 -2.94 -27.10
N LEU A 207 -22.55 -1.95 -26.29
CA LEU A 207 -23.78 -1.17 -26.47
C LEU A 207 -23.79 -0.39 -27.78
N TYR A 208 -22.64 0.13 -28.23
CA TYR A 208 -22.54 0.84 -29.51
C TYR A 208 -22.70 -0.10 -30.71
N ASN A 209 -22.11 -1.30 -30.66
CA ASN A 209 -22.13 -2.25 -31.76
C ASN A 209 -23.39 -3.14 -31.81
N HIS A 210 -23.97 -3.47 -30.65
CA HIS A 210 -25.07 -4.43 -30.50
C HIS A 210 -26.21 -3.85 -29.67
N PHE A 211 -26.66 -2.66 -30.04
CA PHE A 211 -27.69 -1.93 -29.32
C PHE A 211 -29.01 -2.71 -29.25
N SER A 212 -29.45 -3.04 -28.03
CA SER A 212 -30.76 -3.61 -27.73
C SER A 212 -31.27 -3.04 -26.40
N PHE A 213 -32.59 -2.85 -26.27
CA PHE A 213 -33.17 -2.40 -25.01
C PHE A 213 -32.93 -3.40 -23.86
N LYS A 214 -32.81 -4.69 -24.19
CA LYS A 214 -32.51 -5.74 -23.20
C LYS A 214 -31.07 -5.62 -22.68
N THR A 215 -30.09 -5.47 -23.58
CA THR A 215 -28.67 -5.30 -23.21
C THR A 215 -28.49 -4.00 -22.42
N LEU A 216 -29.11 -2.90 -22.86
CA LEU A 216 -29.05 -1.64 -22.15
C LEU A 216 -29.63 -1.70 -20.74
N PHE A 217 -30.79 -2.33 -20.52
CA PHE A 217 -31.39 -2.37 -19.18
C PHE A 217 -30.62 -3.28 -18.22
N PHE A 218 -30.32 -4.52 -18.63
CA PHE A 218 -29.67 -5.48 -17.75
C PHE A 218 -28.19 -5.14 -17.56
N GLU A 219 -27.40 -4.94 -18.61
CA GLU A 219 -25.96 -4.71 -18.47
C GLU A 219 -25.63 -3.41 -17.73
N VAL A 220 -26.40 -2.32 -17.94
CA VAL A 220 -26.20 -1.06 -17.21
C VAL A 220 -26.56 -1.20 -15.74
N ALA A 221 -27.69 -1.83 -15.41
CA ALA A 221 -28.09 -2.08 -14.02
C ALA A 221 -27.02 -2.85 -13.26
N TRP A 222 -26.38 -3.82 -13.91
CA TRP A 222 -25.32 -4.61 -13.29
C TRP A 222 -23.99 -3.87 -13.19
N THR A 223 -23.65 -3.05 -14.17
CA THR A 223 -22.44 -2.23 -14.13
C THR A 223 -22.51 -1.18 -13.02
N LEU A 224 -23.71 -0.65 -12.74
CA LEU A 224 -23.97 0.22 -11.58
C LEU A 224 -23.72 -0.47 -10.23
N THR A 225 -23.67 -1.81 -10.17
CA THR A 225 -23.31 -2.55 -8.95
C THR A 225 -21.83 -2.96 -8.91
N LEU A 226 -21.29 -3.43 -10.04
CA LEU A 226 -19.92 -3.96 -10.11
C LEU A 226 -18.87 -2.84 -10.08
N THR A 227 -19.01 -1.79 -10.90
CA THR A 227 -17.99 -0.74 -11.01
C THR A 227 -17.79 0.00 -9.68
N PRO A 228 -18.84 0.42 -8.94
CA PRO A 228 -18.65 1.07 -7.65
C PRO A 228 -18.01 0.15 -6.62
N LEU A 229 -18.37 -1.14 -6.62
CA LEU A 229 -17.78 -2.12 -5.70
C LEU A 229 -16.29 -2.31 -5.97
N VAL A 230 -15.90 -2.50 -7.23
CA VAL A 230 -14.49 -2.64 -7.61
C VAL A 230 -13.72 -1.36 -7.31
N THR A 231 -14.32 -0.20 -7.55
CA THR A 231 -13.71 1.10 -7.25
C THR A 231 -13.47 1.24 -5.74
N LEU A 232 -14.45 0.86 -4.91
CA LEU A 232 -14.32 0.83 -3.46
C LEU A 232 -13.19 -0.11 -3.02
N LEU A 233 -13.17 -1.35 -3.49
CA LEU A 233 -12.13 -2.32 -3.11
C LEU A 233 -10.73 -1.89 -3.59
N THR A 234 -10.63 -1.31 -4.78
CA THR A 234 -9.34 -0.79 -5.31
C THR A 234 -8.83 0.37 -4.47
N THR A 235 -9.71 1.33 -4.15
CA THR A 235 -9.35 2.50 -3.32
C THR A 235 -8.95 2.07 -1.91
N GLN A 236 -9.64 1.09 -1.32
CA GLN A 236 -9.24 0.48 -0.06
C GLN A 236 -7.82 -0.08 -0.11
N LEU A 237 -7.48 -0.83 -1.16
CA LEU A 237 -6.15 -1.42 -1.31
C LEU A 237 -5.04 -0.33 -1.40
N VAL A 238 -5.32 0.77 -2.10
CA VAL A 238 -4.43 1.96 -2.16
C VAL A 238 -4.29 2.64 -0.79
N PHE A 239 -5.35 2.70 0.01
CA PHE A 239 -5.26 3.24 1.38
C PHE A 239 -4.51 2.33 2.33
N ILE A 240 -4.68 1.02 2.20
CA ILE A 240 -3.94 0.05 3.00
C ILE A 240 -2.44 0.19 2.73
N SER A 241 -2.05 0.36 1.46
CA SER A 241 -0.66 0.64 1.14
C SER A 241 -0.18 1.99 1.70
N ALA A 242 -1.04 3.01 1.75
CA ALA A 242 -0.74 4.26 2.44
C ALA A 242 -0.41 4.07 3.93
N VAL A 243 -1.25 3.30 4.63
CA VAL A 243 -1.06 2.97 6.05
C VAL A 243 0.30 2.28 6.26
N LEU A 244 0.61 1.28 5.43
CA LEU A 244 1.90 0.57 5.49
C LEU A 244 3.10 1.50 5.18
N CYS A 245 2.95 2.43 4.25
CA CYS A 245 3.99 3.43 3.95
C CYS A 245 4.24 4.37 5.13
N PHE A 246 3.21 4.82 5.83
CA PHE A 246 3.38 5.62 7.05
C PHE A 246 4.08 4.81 8.14
N TYR A 247 3.69 3.55 8.31
CA TYR A 247 4.33 2.63 9.25
C TYR A 247 5.83 2.49 8.99
N ALA A 248 6.20 2.28 7.73
CA ALA A 248 7.59 2.19 7.30
C ALA A 248 8.35 3.50 7.53
N THR A 249 7.69 4.63 7.28
CA THR A 249 8.27 5.96 7.45
C THR A 249 8.59 6.24 8.92
N VAL A 250 7.63 6.01 9.82
CA VAL A 250 7.83 6.18 11.27
C VAL A 250 9.03 5.37 11.75
N HIS A 251 9.07 4.07 11.45
CA HIS A 251 10.17 3.21 11.88
C HIS A 251 11.51 3.60 11.24
N ASN A 252 11.52 4.13 10.00
CA ASN A 252 12.72 4.61 9.34
C ASN A 252 13.32 5.85 10.02
N PHE A 253 12.50 6.80 10.44
CA PHE A 253 12.97 7.97 11.18
C PHE A 253 13.43 7.60 12.60
N HIS A 254 12.72 6.70 13.29
CA HIS A 254 13.18 6.17 14.58
C HIS A 254 14.56 5.52 14.47
N MET A 255 14.78 4.71 13.43
CA MET A 255 16.07 4.05 13.21
C MET A 255 17.20 5.01 12.85
N GLU A 256 16.91 6.06 12.05
CA GLU A 256 17.91 7.09 11.76
C GLU A 256 18.30 7.87 13.02
N SER A 257 17.32 8.16 13.87
CA SER A 257 17.56 8.82 15.15
C SER A 257 18.40 7.95 16.09
N LEU A 258 18.10 6.65 16.19
CA LEU A 258 18.90 5.72 16.98
C LEU A 258 20.34 5.62 16.48
N LYS A 259 20.53 5.57 15.15
CA LYS A 259 21.86 5.59 14.53
C LYS A 259 22.63 6.87 14.87
N ASN A 260 21.98 8.04 14.78
CA ASN A 260 22.60 9.31 15.13
C ASN A 260 22.97 9.37 16.61
N ALA A 261 22.07 8.96 17.51
CA ALA A 261 22.35 8.88 18.95
C ALA A 261 23.52 7.94 19.25
N THR A 262 23.56 6.77 18.61
CA THR A 262 24.66 5.81 18.77
C THR A 262 25.97 6.38 18.23
N SER A 263 25.95 7.15 17.14
CA SER A 263 27.15 7.80 16.61
C SER A 263 27.71 8.88 17.55
N LEU A 264 26.82 9.65 18.20
CA LEU A 264 27.20 10.65 19.20
C LEU A 264 27.77 9.96 20.45
N LEU A 265 27.15 8.85 20.86
CA LEU A 265 27.64 8.02 21.95
C LEU A 265 29.05 7.50 21.68
N ILE A 266 29.33 7.04 20.46
CA ILE A 266 30.66 6.56 20.08
C ILE A 266 31.71 7.66 20.22
N LYS A 267 31.36 8.91 19.88
CA LYS A 267 32.24 10.08 20.04
C LYS A 267 32.42 10.48 21.50
N SER A 268 31.42 10.28 22.36
CA SER A 268 31.45 10.66 23.78
C SER A 268 31.98 9.57 24.72
N LEU A 269 32.22 8.35 24.23
CA LEU A 269 32.71 7.19 25.02
C LEU A 269 34.02 7.46 25.79
N ASN A 270 34.84 8.42 25.36
CA ASN A 270 36.08 8.78 26.06
C ASN A 270 35.86 9.61 27.34
N LYS A 271 34.64 10.08 27.61
CA LYS A 271 34.32 10.89 28.79
C LYS A 271 33.99 10.01 30.01
N PRO A 272 34.42 10.39 31.22
CA PRO A 272 34.43 9.53 32.41
C PRO A 272 33.05 9.21 33.02
N TYR A 273 32.01 10.00 32.73
CA TYR A 273 30.64 9.77 33.19
C TYR A 273 29.68 9.83 32.00
N ASN A 274 29.12 8.69 31.61
CA ASN A 274 28.21 8.59 30.47
C ASN A 274 26.82 8.11 30.92
N THR A 275 26.05 9.02 31.53
CA THR A 275 24.60 8.88 31.74
C THR A 275 23.86 8.58 30.43
N ASP A 276 24.43 9.01 29.30
CA ASP A 276 23.89 8.85 27.95
C ASP A 276 23.83 7.38 27.51
N ILE A 277 24.75 6.52 27.97
CA ILE A 277 24.76 5.09 27.63
C ILE A 277 23.50 4.40 28.17
N LYS A 278 23.15 4.65 29.44
CA LYS A 278 21.97 4.06 30.08
C LYS A 278 20.69 4.51 29.37
N PHE A 279 20.63 5.79 29.03
CA PHE A 279 19.51 6.38 28.32
C PHE A 279 19.31 5.74 26.93
N ILE A 280 20.34 5.78 26.09
CA ILE A 280 20.28 5.26 24.71
C ILE A 280 20.00 3.76 24.68
N THR A 281 20.62 2.97 25.58
CA THR A 281 20.39 1.52 25.69
C THR A 281 18.93 1.20 26.04
N LYS A 282 18.33 1.92 27.01
CA LYS A 282 16.93 1.74 27.39
C LYS A 282 16.01 2.04 26.20
N HIS A 283 16.22 3.17 25.54
CA HIS A 283 15.40 3.58 24.40
C HIS A 283 15.54 2.64 23.20
N ALA A 284 16.76 2.22 22.86
CA ALA A 284 16.99 1.21 21.81
C ALA A 284 16.21 -0.09 22.06
N THR A 285 16.23 -0.59 23.30
CA THR A 285 15.52 -1.82 23.68
C THR A 285 14.00 -1.67 23.49
N VAL A 286 13.43 -0.53 23.91
CA VAL A 286 12.00 -0.23 23.73
C VAL A 286 11.64 -0.18 22.24
N LEU A 287 12.44 0.48 21.41
CA LEU A 287 12.18 0.54 19.97
C LEU A 287 12.22 -0.82 19.29
N PHE A 288 13.21 -1.65 19.62
CA PHE A 288 13.26 -2.99 19.05
C PHE A 288 12.07 -3.85 19.48
N ASN A 289 11.60 -3.71 20.74
CA ASN A 289 10.36 -4.37 21.19
C ASN A 289 9.13 -3.89 20.42
N GLU A 290 8.99 -2.57 20.26
CA GLU A 290 7.88 -1.99 19.51
C GLU A 290 7.90 -2.46 18.06
N MET A 291 9.06 -2.45 17.40
CA MET A 291 9.21 -2.92 16.02
C MET A 291 8.87 -4.39 15.85
N ASP A 292 9.39 -5.27 16.71
CA ASP A 292 9.08 -6.71 16.64
C ASP A 292 7.57 -6.95 16.82
N LEU A 293 6.93 -6.31 17.80
CA LEU A 293 5.50 -6.43 18.02
C LEU A 293 4.71 -5.93 16.80
N ASN A 294 5.09 -4.77 16.30
CA ASN A 294 4.45 -4.07 15.19
C ASN A 294 4.54 -4.84 13.88
N PHE A 295 5.71 -5.38 13.54
CA PHE A 295 5.89 -6.17 12.32
C PHE A 295 5.27 -7.54 12.43
N ARG A 296 5.33 -8.18 13.61
CA ARG A 296 4.68 -9.48 13.82
C ARG A 296 3.18 -9.44 13.55
N LYS A 297 2.53 -8.33 13.90
CA LYS A 297 1.10 -8.10 13.68
C LYS A 297 0.70 -7.96 12.21
N VAL A 298 1.57 -7.39 11.37
CA VAL A 298 1.26 -7.08 9.95
C VAL A 298 1.94 -8.04 8.96
N ARG A 299 2.83 -8.93 9.40
CA ARG A 299 3.64 -9.80 8.53
C ARG A 299 2.84 -10.64 7.53
N PHE A 300 1.67 -11.15 7.93
CA PHE A 300 0.83 -11.98 7.05
C PHE A 300 0.12 -11.14 5.99
N LEU A 301 -0.23 -9.89 6.33
CA LEU A 301 -0.75 -8.95 5.35
C LEU A 301 0.33 -8.60 4.32
N VAL A 302 1.56 -8.33 4.77
CA VAL A 302 2.70 -8.09 3.87
C VAL A 302 2.95 -9.30 2.95
N PHE A 303 2.90 -10.52 3.49
CA PHE A 303 3.01 -11.74 2.68
C PHE A 303 1.92 -11.83 1.61
N TYR A 304 0.68 -11.46 1.95
CA TYR A 304 -0.41 -11.43 0.99
C TYR A 304 -0.18 -10.42 -0.15
N PHE A 305 0.43 -9.27 0.12
CA PHE A 305 0.79 -8.32 -0.94
C PHE A 305 1.84 -8.88 -1.91
N TYR A 306 2.86 -9.58 -1.41
CA TYR A 306 3.89 -10.20 -2.27
C TYR A 306 3.39 -11.42 -3.03
N THR A 307 2.45 -12.18 -2.47
CA THR A 307 1.94 -13.38 -3.11
C THR A 307 0.68 -13.11 -3.91
N GLY A 308 -0.39 -12.64 -3.30
CA GLY A 308 -1.67 -12.38 -3.97
C GLY A 308 -1.62 -11.19 -4.93
N VAL A 309 -1.26 -10.01 -4.43
CA VAL A 309 -1.33 -8.77 -5.23
C VAL A 309 -0.28 -8.73 -6.34
N ALA A 310 0.95 -9.21 -6.07
CA ALA A 310 1.95 -9.32 -7.13
C ALA A 310 1.61 -10.41 -8.15
N LEU A 311 1.05 -11.55 -7.74
CA LEU A 311 0.57 -12.56 -8.69
C LEU A 311 -0.57 -12.02 -9.56
N GLN A 312 -1.48 -11.22 -8.99
CA GLN A 312 -2.53 -10.54 -9.76
C GLN A 312 -1.92 -9.65 -10.86
N SER A 313 -0.86 -8.90 -10.54
CA SER A 313 -0.12 -8.11 -11.54
C SER A 313 0.44 -8.98 -12.65
N LEU A 314 1.02 -10.14 -12.31
CA LEU A 314 1.54 -11.09 -13.29
C LEU A 314 0.44 -11.58 -14.24
N TRP A 315 -0.73 -11.96 -13.70
CA TRP A 315 -1.88 -12.37 -14.51
C TRP A 315 -2.36 -11.27 -15.45
N PHE A 316 -2.43 -10.02 -14.98
CA PHE A 316 -2.81 -8.90 -15.83
C PHE A 316 -1.83 -8.68 -16.99
N ILE A 317 -0.52 -8.71 -16.71
CA ILE A 317 0.49 -8.59 -17.76
C ILE A 317 0.40 -9.74 -18.76
N GLN A 318 0.21 -10.97 -18.27
CA GLN A 318 0.09 -12.16 -19.11
C GLN A 318 -1.11 -12.08 -20.06
N PHE A 319 -2.30 -11.80 -19.53
CA PHE A 319 -3.51 -11.72 -20.35
C PHE A 319 -3.45 -10.58 -21.36
N ALA A 320 -2.91 -9.43 -20.96
CA ALA A 320 -2.86 -8.26 -21.83
C ALA A 320 -1.77 -8.31 -22.91
N ILE A 321 -0.59 -8.84 -22.61
CA ILE A 321 0.58 -8.76 -23.53
C ILE A 321 0.78 -10.06 -24.30
N ILE A 322 0.57 -11.21 -23.66
CA ILE A 322 0.93 -12.51 -24.24
C ILE A 322 -0.26 -13.17 -24.91
N ILE A 323 -1.41 -13.20 -24.24
CA ILE A 323 -2.64 -13.72 -24.84
C ILE A 323 -3.21 -12.67 -25.80
N GLY A 324 -3.28 -11.42 -25.33
CA GLY A 324 -3.84 -10.30 -26.07
C GLY A 324 -5.36 -10.42 -26.17
N ASN A 325 -6.03 -9.27 -26.14
CA ASN A 325 -7.44 -9.16 -26.49
C ASN A 325 -7.55 -8.51 -27.88
N HIS A 326 -8.72 -8.63 -28.47
CA HIS A 326 -9.08 -8.01 -29.75
C HIS A 326 -8.98 -6.48 -29.70
N SER A 327 -9.06 -5.87 -28.50
CA SER A 327 -8.95 -4.44 -28.30
C SER A 327 -7.60 -4.05 -27.71
N PHE A 328 -6.78 -3.39 -28.53
CA PHE A 328 -5.50 -2.81 -28.12
C PHE A 328 -5.63 -1.85 -26.92
N VAL A 329 -6.78 -1.15 -26.81
CA VAL A 329 -7.04 -0.24 -25.70
C VAL A 329 -7.22 -1.01 -24.39
N MET A 330 -7.99 -2.11 -24.39
CA MET A 330 -8.15 -2.94 -23.20
C MET A 330 -6.84 -3.62 -22.79
N ASP A 331 -6.07 -4.10 -23.75
CA ASP A 331 -4.74 -4.65 -23.44
C ASP A 331 -3.83 -3.61 -22.82
N THR A 332 -3.81 -2.39 -23.37
CA THR A 332 -3.00 -1.30 -22.81
C THR A 332 -3.44 -0.95 -21.39
N LEU A 333 -4.74 -0.94 -21.11
CA LEU A 333 -5.27 -0.69 -19.77
C LEU A 333 -4.91 -1.85 -18.82
N ILE A 334 -5.18 -3.09 -19.17
CA ILE A 334 -4.91 -4.24 -18.28
C ILE A 334 -3.40 -4.39 -18.03
N ALA A 335 -2.56 -4.27 -19.07
CA ALA A 335 -1.10 -4.29 -18.95
C ALA A 335 -0.60 -3.13 -18.07
N GLY A 336 -1.13 -1.92 -18.29
CA GLY A 336 -0.81 -0.74 -17.49
C GLY A 336 -1.09 -0.96 -16.00
N LEU A 337 -2.24 -1.55 -15.66
CA LEU A 337 -2.59 -1.88 -14.27
C LEU A 337 -1.58 -2.86 -13.66
N GLY A 338 -1.24 -3.93 -14.38
CA GLY A 338 -0.21 -4.88 -13.95
C GLY A 338 1.14 -4.20 -13.69
N ILE A 339 1.61 -3.37 -14.63
CA ILE A 339 2.89 -2.65 -14.51
C ILE A 339 2.88 -1.68 -13.32
N ILE A 340 1.78 -0.96 -13.10
CA ILE A 340 1.65 -0.02 -11.97
C ILE A 340 1.77 -0.79 -10.65
N ILE A 341 1.05 -1.91 -10.51
CA ILE A 341 1.06 -2.72 -9.28
C ILE A 341 2.47 -3.23 -8.96
N ILE A 342 3.19 -3.81 -9.94
CA ILE A 342 4.53 -4.35 -9.69
C ILE A 342 5.55 -3.24 -9.42
N THR A 343 5.50 -2.14 -10.18
CA THR A 343 6.40 -1.00 -9.97
C THR A 343 6.24 -0.42 -8.57
N TYR A 344 4.98 -0.24 -8.15
CA TYR A 344 4.67 0.28 -6.83
C TYR A 344 5.10 -0.69 -5.70
N THR A 345 4.87 -1.99 -5.89
CA THR A 345 5.34 -3.04 -4.96
C THR A 345 6.86 -3.00 -4.81
N LEU A 346 7.60 -2.88 -5.91
CA LEU A 346 9.07 -2.76 -5.91
C LEU A 346 9.56 -1.50 -5.20
N ILE A 347 8.92 -0.35 -5.42
CA ILE A 347 9.27 0.91 -4.75
C ILE A 347 9.13 0.76 -3.22
N ILE A 348 8.00 0.23 -2.75
CA ILE A 348 7.77 -0.01 -1.31
C ILE A 348 8.80 -1.01 -0.77
N SER A 349 9.04 -2.10 -1.51
CA SER A 349 10.03 -3.12 -1.15
C SER A 349 11.42 -2.53 -0.94
N LEU A 350 11.85 -1.62 -1.81
CA LEU A 350 13.13 -0.94 -1.70
C LEU A 350 13.20 -0.03 -0.47
N VAL A 351 12.10 0.65 -0.11
CA VAL A 351 12.02 1.46 1.11
C VAL A 351 12.12 0.58 2.35
N CYS A 352 11.39 -0.54 2.40
CA CYS A 352 11.49 -1.52 3.48
C CYS A 352 12.89 -2.14 3.58
N ALA A 353 13.50 -2.50 2.45
CA ALA A 353 14.86 -3.03 2.41
C ALA A 353 15.91 -2.02 2.93
N ARG A 354 15.74 -0.72 2.66
CA ARG A 354 16.58 0.32 3.23
C ARG A 354 16.49 0.36 4.75
N LEU A 355 15.30 0.17 5.33
CA LEU A 355 15.13 0.07 6.78
C LEU A 355 15.92 -1.14 7.34
N THR A 356 15.71 -2.33 6.77
CA THR A 356 16.39 -3.55 7.21
C THR A 356 17.91 -3.41 7.13
N ASN A 357 18.41 -2.81 6.05
CA ASN A 357 19.85 -2.54 5.90
C ASN A 357 20.37 -1.53 6.94
N LYS A 358 19.57 -0.55 7.37
CA LYS A 358 19.94 0.36 8.47
C LYS A 358 20.03 -0.39 9.80
N VAL A 359 19.13 -1.33 10.07
CA VAL A 359 19.20 -2.20 11.27
C VAL A 359 20.50 -3.00 11.26
N GLY A 360 20.88 -3.60 10.12
CA GLY A 360 22.15 -4.32 10.00
C GLY A 360 23.39 -3.43 10.24
N ARG A 361 23.35 -2.15 9.84
CA ARG A 361 24.43 -1.18 10.09
C ARG A 361 24.57 -0.76 11.56
N LEU A 362 23.54 -0.98 12.39
CA LEU A 362 23.64 -0.70 13.83
C LEU A 362 24.51 -1.71 14.55
N TYR A 363 24.63 -2.96 14.06
CA TYR A 363 25.45 -4.00 14.69
C TYR A 363 26.91 -3.57 14.92
N PRO A 364 27.70 -3.14 13.91
CA PRO A 364 29.08 -2.73 14.14
C PRO A 364 29.19 -1.51 15.05
N MET A 365 28.20 -0.59 15.03
CA MET A 365 28.19 0.57 15.91
C MET A 365 27.99 0.17 17.37
N TRP A 366 27.01 -0.68 17.66
CA TRP A 366 26.77 -1.19 19.01
C TRP A 366 27.90 -2.08 19.50
N HIS A 367 28.55 -2.82 18.60
CA HIS A 367 29.71 -3.63 18.95
C HIS A 367 30.89 -2.74 19.39
N GLN A 368 31.11 -1.61 18.71
CA GLN A 368 32.10 -0.61 19.14
C GLN A 368 31.74 0.02 20.49
N VAL A 369 30.46 0.33 20.73
CA VAL A 369 29.98 0.84 22.02
C VAL A 369 30.25 -0.18 23.12
N TYR A 370 29.94 -1.47 22.89
CA TYR A 370 30.18 -2.55 23.83
C TYR A 370 31.65 -2.66 24.23
N LEU A 371 32.56 -2.72 23.24
CA LEU A 371 34.01 -2.86 23.47
C LEU A 371 34.63 -1.66 24.20
N LYS A 372 34.22 -0.44 23.83
CA LYS A 372 34.82 0.79 24.37
C LYS A 372 34.19 1.26 25.67
N SER A 373 33.01 0.77 26.03
CA SER A 373 32.30 1.25 27.23
C SER A 373 32.89 0.69 28.53
N LYS A 374 33.12 1.59 29.50
CA LYS A 374 33.36 1.25 30.91
C LYS A 374 32.04 1.07 31.69
N ALA A 375 31.01 0.55 31.02
CA ALA A 375 29.67 0.39 31.60
C ALA A 375 29.62 -0.78 32.60
N THR A 376 28.64 -0.73 33.51
CA THR A 376 28.39 -1.82 34.47
C THR A 376 27.98 -3.12 33.78
N VAL A 377 28.17 -4.27 34.45
CA VAL A 377 27.83 -5.60 33.92
C VAL A 377 26.37 -5.66 33.44
N ASN A 378 25.42 -5.11 34.21
CA ASN A 378 24.01 -5.07 33.83
C ASN A 378 23.76 -4.28 32.52
N MET A 379 24.52 -3.21 32.27
CA MET A 379 24.40 -2.46 31.01
C MET A 379 25.02 -3.23 29.85
N LYS A 380 26.15 -3.91 30.08
CA LYS A 380 26.76 -4.77 29.08
C LYS A 380 25.84 -5.92 28.65
N LEU A 381 25.10 -6.53 29.59
CA LEU A 381 24.08 -7.52 29.27
C LEU A 381 22.96 -6.95 28.37
N LYS A 382 22.48 -5.74 28.66
CA LYS A 382 21.50 -5.06 27.80
C LYS A 382 22.06 -4.68 26.42
N MET A 383 23.33 -4.30 26.33
CA MET A 383 23.98 -4.08 25.04
C MET A 383 24.09 -5.37 24.22
N ILE A 384 24.37 -6.50 24.87
CA ILE A 384 24.37 -7.83 24.22
C ILE A 384 22.96 -8.18 23.73
N GLU A 385 21.92 -7.89 24.50
CA GLU A 385 20.53 -8.05 24.06
C GLU A 385 20.23 -7.25 22.78
N ILE A 386 20.65 -5.97 22.73
CA ILE A 386 20.50 -5.13 21.54
C ILE A 386 21.28 -5.70 20.35
N LEU A 387 22.53 -6.13 20.57
CA LEU A 387 23.35 -6.76 19.53
C LEU A 387 22.67 -8.01 18.97
N ASN A 388 22.16 -8.88 19.84
CA ASN A 388 21.46 -10.09 19.43
C ASN A 388 20.18 -9.75 18.63
N ARG A 389 19.45 -8.70 19.03
CA ARG A 389 18.29 -8.19 18.29
C ARG A 389 18.66 -7.65 16.93
N THR A 390 19.78 -6.96 16.76
CA THR A 390 20.18 -6.49 15.42
C THR A 390 20.53 -7.62 14.44
N THR A 391 20.85 -8.82 14.94
CA THR A 391 21.17 -10.00 14.13
C THR A 391 19.99 -10.97 13.96
N LEU A 392 18.92 -10.79 14.74
CA LEU A 392 17.74 -11.64 14.67
C LEU A 392 17.03 -11.48 13.31
N PRO A 393 16.64 -12.58 12.63
CA PRO A 393 15.89 -12.53 11.38
C PRO A 393 14.46 -12.02 11.56
N THR A 394 14.07 -11.63 12.78
CA THR A 394 12.78 -11.02 13.08
C THR A 394 12.84 -9.49 13.09
N THR A 395 14.02 -8.91 13.21
CA THR A 395 14.16 -7.47 13.47
C THR A 395 14.19 -6.67 12.18
N GLY A 396 13.00 -6.38 11.63
CA GLY A 396 12.80 -5.65 10.39
C GLY A 396 11.44 -5.95 9.77
N PHE A 397 11.18 -5.42 8.57
CA PHE A 397 9.94 -5.74 7.87
C PHE A 397 9.92 -7.22 7.47
N GLN A 398 9.05 -7.98 8.13
CA GLN A 398 8.87 -9.41 7.91
C GLN A 398 7.84 -9.69 6.81
N ILE A 399 8.09 -10.75 6.06
CA ILE A 399 7.15 -11.34 5.11
C ILE A 399 6.68 -12.67 5.70
N GLY A 400 5.50 -12.68 6.31
CA GLY A 400 4.98 -13.87 6.99
C GLY A 400 5.99 -14.44 7.99
N ASP A 401 6.18 -15.75 7.95
CA ASP A 401 7.24 -16.47 8.68
C ASP A 401 8.46 -16.80 7.81
N PHE A 402 8.52 -16.29 6.57
CA PHE A 402 9.56 -16.66 5.58
C PHE A 402 10.88 -15.92 5.77
N GLY A 403 10.83 -14.62 6.08
CA GLY A 403 12.05 -13.83 6.24
C GLY A 403 11.84 -12.32 6.19
N LEU A 404 12.96 -11.60 6.05
CA LEU A 404 13.01 -10.14 6.01
C LEU A 404 13.06 -9.60 4.58
N ILE A 405 12.43 -8.45 4.37
CA ILE A 405 12.61 -7.67 3.15
C ILE A 405 14.02 -7.07 3.18
N THR A 406 14.96 -7.71 2.48
CA THR A 406 16.33 -7.22 2.24
C THR A 406 16.50 -6.80 0.79
N THR A 407 17.58 -6.07 0.46
CA THR A 407 17.87 -5.72 -0.95
C THR A 407 18.08 -6.96 -1.82
N GLN A 408 18.63 -8.03 -1.25
CA GLN A 408 18.78 -9.32 -1.96
C GLN A 408 17.42 -9.96 -2.22
N PHE A 409 16.52 -9.96 -1.22
CA PHE A 409 15.16 -10.44 -1.41
C PHE A 409 14.45 -9.70 -2.54
N VAL A 410 14.55 -8.37 -2.62
CA VAL A 410 13.91 -7.60 -3.70
C VAL A 410 14.44 -7.99 -5.08
N LEU A 411 15.75 -8.25 -5.20
CA LEU A 411 16.36 -8.71 -6.45
C LEU A 411 15.90 -10.12 -6.82
N ILE A 412 15.85 -11.03 -5.86
CA ILE A 412 15.36 -12.40 -6.06
C ILE A 412 13.89 -12.37 -6.48
N PHE A 413 13.06 -11.61 -5.77
CA PHE A 413 11.65 -11.44 -6.10
C PHE A 413 11.44 -10.89 -7.52
N LEU A 414 12.22 -9.89 -7.93
CA LEU A 414 12.16 -9.37 -9.30
C LEU A 414 12.57 -10.43 -10.34
N LEU A 415 13.61 -11.21 -10.04
CA LEU A 415 14.09 -12.28 -10.90
C LEU A 415 13.05 -13.42 -11.01
N GLU A 416 12.44 -13.81 -9.90
CA GLU A 416 11.36 -14.80 -9.85
C GLU A 416 10.13 -14.30 -10.60
N PHE A 417 9.75 -13.04 -10.44
CA PHE A 417 8.65 -12.43 -11.19
C PHE A 417 8.91 -12.49 -12.70
N ALA A 418 10.10 -12.07 -13.14
CA ALA A 418 10.50 -12.14 -14.55
C ALA A 418 10.54 -13.58 -15.09
N SER A 419 11.07 -14.51 -14.28
CA SER A 419 11.16 -15.93 -14.63
C SER A 419 9.77 -16.56 -14.74
N MET A 420 8.84 -16.22 -13.85
CA MET A 420 7.44 -16.64 -13.94
C MET A 420 6.77 -16.09 -15.19
N MET A 421 6.99 -14.81 -15.55
CA MET A 421 6.44 -14.28 -16.81
C MET A 421 6.96 -15.08 -18.02
N MET A 422 8.26 -15.37 -18.03
CA MET A 422 8.89 -16.12 -19.12
C MET A 422 8.36 -17.56 -19.17
N MET A 423 8.22 -18.22 -18.02
CA MET A 423 7.64 -19.55 -17.90
C MET A 423 6.21 -19.59 -18.42
N LEU A 424 5.37 -18.63 -18.02
CA LEU A 424 4.00 -18.53 -18.52
C LEU A 424 3.98 -18.29 -20.03
N ARG A 425 4.86 -17.44 -20.56
CA ARG A 425 5.00 -17.23 -22.01
C ARG A 425 5.41 -18.50 -22.74
N CYS A 426 6.41 -19.23 -22.26
CA CYS A 426 6.90 -20.43 -22.92
C CYS A 426 5.88 -21.58 -22.87
N ASN A 427 5.18 -21.76 -21.76
CA ASN A 427 4.24 -22.86 -21.58
C ASN A 427 2.86 -22.58 -22.18
N PHE A 428 2.37 -21.33 -22.11
CA PHE A 428 1.04 -20.98 -22.60
C PHE A 428 1.06 -20.28 -23.96
N GLY A 429 2.19 -19.72 -24.40
CA GLY A 429 2.29 -19.02 -25.68
C GLY A 429 2.20 -19.91 -26.92
N SER A 430 2.13 -21.24 -26.77
CA SER A 430 1.80 -22.16 -27.86
C SER A 430 0.32 -22.58 -27.88
N PHE A 431 -0.45 -22.27 -26.82
CA PHE A 431 -1.88 -22.59 -26.70
C PHE A 431 -2.78 -21.44 -27.15
N PHE A 432 -2.19 -20.27 -27.40
CA PHE A 432 -2.80 -19.07 -27.96
C PHE A 432 -1.99 -18.67 -29.19
#